data_AF-A0A949WC65-F1
#
_entry.id   AF-A0A949WC65-F1
#
_cell.length_a   1.000
_cell.length_b   1.000
_cell.length_c   1.000
_cell.angle_alpha   90.00
_cell.angle_beta   90.00
_cell.angle_gamma   90.00
#
_symmetry.space_group_name_H-M   'P 1'
#
loop_
_entity.id
_entity.type
_entity.pdbx_description
1 polymer ?
#
loop_
_entity_poly.entity_id
_entity_poly.type
_entity_poly.pdbx_seq_one_letter_code
_entity_poly.pdbx_strand_id
1 'polypeptide(L)'
;MLDADACYRALKTHDSRFDGKFFVGVKSTRIYCRPICPARTPRRDRCSFFVTAVQAERAGFMPCLRCRPDLAPGNAVIDAKARLARRAVQLIRTNWSIRVEELAARLSVTARHLRRAMHDELAVTPLQVKQSRRMAVAKHLLRKSNLPLIRVAFASGFASLRRFNAALKEALGQSPSEFRAQSQRPRPRAAASGQHSRGKP
;
A
#
# COMPACT_ATOMS: atom_id res chain seq x y z
N MET A 1 -23.49 -6.43 -17.83
CA MET A 1 -24.36 -7.29 -17.01
C MET A 1 -23.47 -8.15 -16.12
N LEU A 2 -23.77 -8.32 -14.83
CA LEU A 2 -22.96 -9.18 -13.95
C LEU A 2 -23.30 -10.65 -14.20
N ASP A 3 -22.28 -11.49 -14.39
CA ASP A 3 -22.47 -12.95 -14.35
C ASP A 3 -22.67 -13.37 -12.88
N ALA A 4 -23.88 -13.82 -12.57
CA ALA A 4 -24.28 -14.21 -11.22
C ALA A 4 -23.50 -15.44 -10.70
N ASP A 5 -23.06 -16.35 -11.57
CA ASP A 5 -22.29 -17.53 -11.16
C ASP A 5 -20.82 -17.19 -10.91
N ALA A 6 -20.23 -16.30 -11.71
CA ALA A 6 -18.93 -15.70 -11.38
C ALA A 6 -18.99 -14.91 -10.05
N CYS A 7 -20.00 -14.07 -9.86
CA CYS A 7 -20.15 -13.31 -8.62
C CYS A 7 -20.33 -14.22 -7.40
N TYR A 8 -21.08 -15.32 -7.54
CA TYR A 8 -21.23 -16.27 -6.45
C TYR A 8 -19.94 -17.04 -6.14
N ARG A 9 -19.18 -17.46 -7.16
CA ARG A 9 -17.85 -18.06 -6.95
C ARG A 9 -16.92 -17.10 -6.20
N ALA A 10 -16.89 -15.83 -6.61
CA ALA A 10 -16.12 -14.78 -5.93
C ALA A 10 -16.62 -14.53 -4.49
N LEU A 11 -17.94 -14.56 -4.25
CA LEU A 11 -18.50 -14.41 -2.91
C LEU A 11 -18.04 -15.53 -1.97
N LYS A 12 -17.93 -16.77 -2.45
CA LYS A 12 -17.47 -17.91 -1.63
C LYS A 12 -16.02 -17.80 -1.19
N THR A 13 -15.17 -17.03 -1.89
CA THR A 13 -13.75 -16.89 -1.54
C THR A 13 -13.49 -15.82 -0.49
N HIS A 14 -14.44 -14.90 -0.26
CA HIS A 14 -14.26 -13.72 0.59
C HIS A 14 -13.01 -12.88 0.22
N ASP A 15 -12.61 -12.92 -1.05
CA ASP A 15 -11.39 -12.28 -1.52
C ASP A 15 -11.57 -10.77 -1.70
N SER A 16 -10.69 -10.00 -1.05
CA SER A 16 -10.72 -8.53 -1.04
C SER A 16 -10.54 -7.89 -2.41
N ARG A 17 -10.02 -8.61 -3.39
CA ARG A 17 -9.91 -8.14 -4.78
C ARG A 17 -11.27 -7.92 -5.44
N PHE A 18 -12.32 -8.58 -4.97
CA PHE A 18 -13.69 -8.39 -5.46
C PHE A 18 -14.48 -7.34 -4.69
N ASP A 19 -13.93 -6.82 -3.60
CA ASP A 19 -14.61 -5.79 -2.83
C ASP A 19 -14.86 -4.53 -3.67
N GLY A 20 -16.08 -4.00 -3.58
CA GLY A 20 -16.54 -2.88 -4.40
C GLY A 20 -16.77 -3.20 -5.90
N LYS A 21 -16.51 -4.43 -6.37
CA LYS A 21 -16.83 -4.85 -7.75
C LYS A 21 -18.31 -5.20 -7.92
N PHE A 22 -18.92 -5.74 -6.88
CA PHE A 22 -20.33 -6.05 -6.81
C PHE A 22 -20.80 -6.10 -5.35
N PHE A 23 -22.11 -6.15 -5.16
CA PHE A 23 -22.80 -6.35 -3.90
C PHE A 23 -23.74 -7.55 -4.04
N VAL A 24 -23.96 -8.28 -2.95
CA VAL A 24 -24.89 -9.40 -2.93
C VAL A 24 -26.09 -9.08 -2.04
N GLY A 25 -27.28 -9.06 -2.61
CA GLY A 25 -28.56 -9.07 -1.88
C GLY A 25 -29.00 -10.50 -1.58
N VAL A 26 -29.40 -10.75 -0.34
CA VAL A 26 -29.89 -12.04 0.14
C VAL A 26 -31.40 -11.99 0.27
N LYS A 27 -32.13 -12.71 -0.60
CA LYS A 27 -33.59 -12.65 -0.70
C LYS A 27 -34.30 -12.93 0.62
N SER A 28 -33.83 -13.93 1.37
CA SER A 28 -34.47 -14.37 2.60
C SER A 28 -34.41 -13.34 3.74
N THR A 29 -33.38 -12.52 3.80
CA THR A 29 -33.22 -11.51 4.86
C THR A 29 -33.45 -10.09 4.37
N ARG A 30 -33.55 -9.89 3.05
CA ARG A 30 -33.57 -8.57 2.42
C ARG A 30 -32.39 -7.71 2.85
N ILE A 31 -31.22 -8.34 3.06
CA ILE A 31 -29.97 -7.66 3.39
C ILE A 31 -29.02 -7.72 2.20
N TYR A 32 -28.33 -6.63 1.89
CA TYR A 32 -27.21 -6.65 0.96
C TYR A 32 -25.86 -6.51 1.67
N CYS A 33 -24.85 -7.18 1.11
CA CYS A 33 -23.51 -7.31 1.67
C CYS A 33 -22.44 -7.02 0.62
N ARG A 34 -21.24 -6.72 1.09
CA ARG A 34 -19.99 -6.81 0.32
C ARG A 34 -19.56 -8.28 0.15
N PRO A 35 -18.78 -8.62 -0.89
CA PRO A 35 -18.29 -9.98 -1.10
C PRO A 35 -17.29 -10.44 -0.03
N ILE A 36 -16.67 -9.50 0.69
CA ILE A 36 -15.78 -9.77 1.82
C ILE A 36 -16.50 -9.87 3.17
N CYS A 37 -17.85 -9.88 3.18
CA CYS A 37 -18.59 -9.96 4.42
C CYS A 37 -18.26 -11.28 5.15
N PRO A 38 -17.88 -11.26 6.44
CA PRO A 38 -17.57 -12.47 7.20
C PRO A 38 -18.82 -13.26 7.60
N ALA A 39 -20.02 -12.79 7.24
CA ALA A 39 -21.25 -13.55 7.46
C ALA A 39 -21.23 -14.84 6.64
N ARG A 40 -21.93 -15.87 7.14
CA ARG A 40 -22.07 -17.15 6.44
C ARG A 40 -22.60 -16.91 5.03
N THR A 41 -21.89 -17.44 4.03
CA THR A 41 -22.29 -17.32 2.64
C THR A 41 -23.65 -18.00 2.41
N PRO A 42 -24.66 -17.26 1.92
CA PRO A 42 -25.98 -17.80 1.65
C PRO A 42 -25.96 -18.76 0.45
N ARG A 43 -27.02 -19.53 0.28
CA ARG A 43 -27.18 -20.38 -0.92
C ARG A 43 -27.37 -19.53 -2.18
N ARG A 44 -26.91 -20.04 -3.32
CA ARG A 44 -26.87 -19.35 -4.62
C ARG A 44 -28.23 -18.86 -5.12
N ASP A 45 -29.27 -19.67 -4.91
CA ASP A 45 -30.67 -19.41 -5.26
C ASP A 45 -31.25 -18.16 -4.55
N ARG A 46 -30.72 -17.87 -3.36
CA ARG A 46 -31.09 -16.72 -2.52
C ARG A 46 -30.29 -15.47 -2.82
N CYS A 47 -29.32 -15.51 -3.73
CA CYS A 47 -28.45 -14.38 -4.05
C CYS A 47 -28.99 -13.57 -5.24
N SER A 48 -28.85 -12.26 -5.16
CA SER A 48 -28.99 -11.33 -6.28
C SER A 48 -27.79 -10.39 -6.26
N PHE A 49 -27.23 -10.07 -7.42
CA PHE A 49 -25.98 -9.32 -7.51
C PHE A 49 -26.22 -7.95 -8.12
N PHE A 50 -25.57 -6.94 -7.55
CA PHE A 50 -25.72 -5.53 -7.92
C PHE A 50 -24.34 -4.93 -8.15
N VAL A 51 -24.22 -4.01 -9.11
CA VAL A 51 -22.96 -3.31 -9.37
C VAL A 51 -22.68 -2.29 -8.26
N THR A 52 -23.73 -1.64 -7.76
CA THR A 52 -23.63 -0.59 -6.74
C THR A 52 -24.54 -0.87 -5.55
N ALA A 53 -24.18 -0.33 -4.38
CA ALA A 53 -25.00 -0.37 -3.18
C ALA A 53 -26.40 0.23 -3.43
N VAL A 54 -26.44 1.36 -4.15
CA VAL A 54 -27.69 2.05 -4.51
C VAL A 54 -28.63 1.16 -5.33
N GLN A 55 -28.11 0.33 -6.23
CA GLN A 55 -28.94 -0.64 -6.97
C GLN A 55 -29.58 -1.68 -6.04
N ALA A 56 -28.84 -2.16 -5.03
CA ALA A 56 -29.37 -3.08 -4.05
C ALA A 56 -30.46 -2.42 -3.18
N GLU A 57 -30.24 -1.17 -2.77
CA GLU A 57 -31.21 -0.38 -1.98
C GLU A 57 -32.49 -0.10 -2.76
N ARG A 58 -32.37 0.29 -4.04
CA ARG A 58 -33.52 0.45 -4.96
C ARG A 58 -34.28 -0.85 -5.18
N ALA A 59 -33.59 -1.98 -5.12
CA ALA A 59 -34.21 -3.31 -5.14
C ALA A 59 -34.77 -3.73 -3.77
N GLY A 60 -34.80 -2.83 -2.78
CA GLY A 60 -35.40 -2.97 -1.45
C GLY A 60 -34.57 -3.81 -0.46
N PHE A 61 -33.26 -3.93 -0.67
CA PHE A 61 -32.37 -4.55 0.30
C PHE A 61 -31.82 -3.51 1.29
N MET A 62 -31.76 -3.88 2.57
CA MET A 62 -31.15 -3.08 3.64
C MET A 62 -29.64 -3.37 3.77
N PRO A 63 -28.82 -2.39 4.18
CA PRO A 63 -27.39 -2.59 4.34
C PRO A 63 -27.09 -3.55 5.49
N CYS A 64 -26.13 -4.47 5.27
CA CYS A 64 -25.67 -5.37 6.31
C CYS A 64 -24.96 -4.62 7.45
N LEU A 65 -25.40 -4.84 8.68
CA LEU A 65 -24.78 -4.23 9.86
C LEU A 65 -23.37 -4.76 10.19
N ARG A 66 -22.96 -5.91 9.63
CA ARG A 66 -21.64 -6.50 9.85
C ARG A 66 -20.58 -5.90 8.93
N CYS A 67 -20.80 -5.99 7.62
CA CYS A 67 -19.84 -5.47 6.63
C CYS A 67 -20.03 -3.98 6.29
N ARG A 68 -21.12 -3.37 6.78
CA ARG A 68 -21.51 -1.97 6.61
C ARG A 68 -21.21 -1.47 5.19
N PRO A 69 -21.89 -2.03 4.17
CA PRO A 69 -21.67 -1.65 2.78
C PRO A 69 -22.02 -0.18 2.51
N ASP A 70 -22.87 0.41 3.35
CA ASP A 70 -23.21 1.82 3.43
C ASP A 70 -22.04 2.72 3.85
N LEU A 71 -21.07 2.19 4.61
CA LEU A 71 -19.87 2.89 5.05
C LEU A 71 -18.64 2.52 4.22
N ALA A 72 -18.81 1.71 3.19
CA ALA A 72 -17.71 1.32 2.31
C ALA A 72 -17.46 2.40 1.24
N PRO A 73 -16.22 2.53 0.74
CA PRO A 73 -15.02 1.84 1.20
C PRO A 73 -14.36 2.56 2.38
N GLY A 74 -13.76 1.79 3.30
CA GLY A 74 -12.75 2.30 4.20
C GLY A 74 -13.25 2.81 5.54
N ASN A 75 -14.55 3.05 5.73
CA ASN A 75 -15.11 3.49 7.01
C ASN A 75 -15.88 2.40 7.76
N ALA A 76 -16.11 1.23 7.14
CA ALA A 76 -16.72 0.10 7.84
C ALA A 76 -15.80 -0.45 8.95
N VAL A 77 -16.40 -1.20 9.88
CA VAL A 77 -15.68 -1.90 10.96
C VAL A 77 -14.71 -2.92 10.38
N ILE A 78 -15.14 -3.66 9.34
CA ILE A 78 -14.29 -4.65 8.66
C ILE A 78 -13.09 -4.01 7.95
N ASP A 79 -13.14 -2.71 7.66
CA ASP A 79 -12.04 -1.95 7.04
C ASP A 79 -11.03 -1.43 8.07
N ALA A 80 -11.24 -1.65 9.38
CA ALA A 80 -10.45 -1.01 10.43
C ALA A 80 -8.95 -1.32 10.35
N LYS A 81 -8.57 -2.57 10.04
CA LYS A 81 -7.17 -2.95 9.87
C LYS A 81 -6.53 -2.24 8.67
N ALA A 82 -7.17 -2.32 7.50
CA ALA A 82 -6.71 -1.64 6.29
C ALA A 82 -6.59 -0.13 6.50
N ARG A 83 -7.58 0.50 7.14
CA ARG A 83 -7.58 1.93 7.50
C ARG A 83 -6.43 2.25 8.45
N LEU A 84 -6.21 1.45 9.47
CA LEU A 84 -5.10 1.61 10.42
C LEU A 84 -3.74 1.53 9.71
N ALA A 85 -3.54 0.51 8.88
CA ALA A 85 -2.30 0.33 8.12
C ALA A 85 -2.01 1.51 7.17
N ARG A 86 -3.02 1.97 6.42
CA ARG A 86 -2.89 3.15 5.53
C ARG A 86 -2.55 4.42 6.31
N ARG A 87 -3.23 4.68 7.44
CA ARG A 87 -2.94 5.84 8.29
C ARG A 87 -1.53 5.78 8.87
N ALA A 88 -1.07 4.60 9.28
CA ALA A 88 0.28 4.41 9.78
C ALA A 88 1.35 4.73 8.73
N VAL A 89 1.18 4.25 7.49
CA VAL A 89 2.07 4.60 6.37
C VAL A 89 2.08 6.10 6.12
N GLN A 90 0.91 6.76 6.13
CA GLN A 90 0.82 8.20 5.92
C GLN A 90 1.54 9.00 7.00
N LEU A 91 1.41 8.61 8.27
CA LEU A 91 2.12 9.24 9.38
C LEU A 91 3.64 9.02 9.30
N ILE A 92 4.09 7.82 8.90
CA ILE A 92 5.52 7.57 8.67
C ILE A 92 6.06 8.42 7.52
N ARG A 93 5.25 8.71 6.49
CA ARG A 93 5.65 9.58 5.39
C ARG A 93 5.86 11.01 5.84
N THR A 94 4.97 11.55 6.67
CA THR A 94 5.04 12.95 7.13
C THR A 94 6.04 13.14 8.27
N ASN A 95 6.14 12.16 9.18
CA ASN A 95 7.08 12.16 10.28
C ASN A 95 7.87 10.84 10.31
N TRP A 96 9.02 10.84 9.66
CA TRP A 96 9.84 9.65 9.48
C TRP A 96 10.73 9.33 10.71
N SER A 97 10.88 10.27 11.65
CA SER A 97 11.57 10.05 12.92
C SER A 97 10.67 9.40 13.99
N ILE A 98 9.34 9.52 13.88
CA ILE A 98 8.33 9.03 14.84
C ILE A 98 8.61 7.61 15.33
N ARG A 99 8.70 7.38 16.64
CA ARG A 99 8.89 6.03 17.18
C ARG A 99 7.68 5.13 16.90
N VAL A 100 7.88 3.81 16.83
CA VAL A 100 6.76 2.89 16.58
C VAL A 100 5.73 2.94 17.72
N GLU A 101 6.19 3.12 18.96
CA GLU A 101 5.32 3.27 20.13
C GLU A 101 4.51 4.56 20.07
N GLU A 102 5.14 5.68 19.69
CA GLU A 102 4.47 6.97 19.51
C GLU A 102 3.46 6.92 18.35
N LEU A 103 3.82 6.30 17.24
CA LEU A 103 2.94 6.08 16.10
C LEU A 103 1.68 5.29 16.51
N ALA A 104 1.85 4.24 17.31
CA ALA A 104 0.75 3.43 17.81
C ALA A 104 -0.15 4.25 18.76
N ALA A 105 0.44 5.03 19.66
CA ALA A 105 -0.29 5.91 20.57
C ALA A 105 -1.14 6.95 19.82
N ARG A 106 -0.59 7.58 18.77
CA ARG A 106 -1.34 8.53 17.91
C ARG A 106 -2.51 7.90 17.15
N LEU A 107 -2.46 6.59 16.95
CA LEU A 107 -3.51 5.81 16.29
C LEU A 107 -4.43 5.11 17.29
N SER A 108 -4.28 5.39 18.59
CA SER A 108 -5.06 4.81 19.68
C SER A 108 -5.03 3.27 19.71
N VAL A 109 -3.87 2.68 19.40
CA VAL A 109 -3.65 1.22 19.39
C VAL A 109 -2.34 0.85 20.06
N THR A 110 -2.19 -0.42 20.44
CA THR A 110 -0.90 -0.94 20.91
C THR A 110 0.06 -1.15 19.74
N ALA A 111 1.37 -1.07 20.00
CA ALA A 111 2.39 -1.35 18.98
C ALA A 111 2.28 -2.79 18.42
N ARG A 112 1.89 -3.76 19.26
CA ARG A 112 1.62 -5.14 18.82
C ARG A 112 0.48 -5.20 17.81
N HIS A 113 -0.65 -4.52 18.10
CA HIS A 113 -1.79 -4.48 17.20
C HIS A 113 -1.45 -3.78 15.89
N LEU A 114 -0.71 -2.66 15.94
CA LEU A 114 -0.25 -1.95 14.76
C LEU A 114 0.65 -2.82 13.86
N ARG A 115 1.62 -3.52 14.43
CA ARG A 115 2.49 -4.44 13.67
C ARG A 115 1.67 -5.53 12.98
N ARG A 116 0.73 -6.15 13.68
CA ARG A 116 -0.15 -7.18 13.12
C ARG A 116 -1.01 -6.62 11.99
N ALA A 117 -1.66 -5.48 12.18
CA ALA A 117 -2.50 -4.88 11.14
C ALA A 117 -1.70 -4.51 9.89
N MET A 118 -0.48 -3.95 10.04
CA MET A 118 0.36 -3.65 8.88
C MET A 118 0.86 -4.91 8.18
N HIS A 119 1.19 -5.97 8.92
CA HIS A 119 1.60 -7.24 8.33
C HIS A 119 0.44 -7.92 7.59
N ASP A 120 -0.73 -8.02 8.22
CA ASP A 120 -1.93 -8.63 7.63
C ASP A 120 -2.35 -7.93 6.33
N GLU A 121 -2.25 -6.60 6.27
CA GLU A 121 -2.78 -5.81 5.15
C GLU A 121 -1.74 -5.47 4.08
N LEU A 122 -0.46 -5.31 4.45
CA LEU A 122 0.59 -4.80 3.56
C LEU A 122 1.83 -5.72 3.50
N ALA A 123 1.84 -6.85 4.23
CA ALA A 123 2.99 -7.74 4.37
C ALA A 123 4.29 -7.04 4.83
N VAL A 124 4.18 -5.89 5.49
CA VAL A 124 5.32 -5.11 5.99
C VAL A 124 5.11 -4.61 7.40
N THR A 125 6.20 -4.47 8.14
CA THR A 125 6.20 -3.90 9.49
C THR A 125 6.39 -2.38 9.46
N PRO A 126 5.96 -1.65 10.52
CA PRO A 126 6.23 -0.22 10.65
C PRO A 126 7.73 0.12 10.49
N LEU A 127 8.62 -0.73 11.01
CA LEU A 127 10.06 -0.52 10.94
C LEU A 127 10.59 -0.64 9.51
N GLN A 128 10.11 -1.62 8.73
CA GLN A 128 10.46 -1.76 7.32
C GLN A 128 9.97 -0.57 6.49
N VAL A 129 8.76 -0.05 6.75
CA VAL A 129 8.25 1.16 6.08
C VAL A 129 9.12 2.37 6.41
N LYS A 130 9.48 2.55 7.69
CA LYS A 130 10.43 3.60 8.10
C LYS A 130 11.77 3.44 7.39
N GLN A 131 12.33 2.23 7.35
CA GLN A 131 13.62 1.96 6.72
C GLN A 131 13.59 2.26 5.21
N SER A 132 12.53 1.86 4.51
CA SER A 132 12.32 2.17 3.10
C SER A 132 12.24 3.69 2.86
N ARG A 133 11.54 4.43 3.73
CA ARG A 133 11.47 5.90 3.68
C ARG A 133 12.84 6.55 3.86
N ARG A 134 13.62 6.12 4.88
CA ARG A 134 14.98 6.61 5.13
C ARG A 134 15.88 6.38 3.91
N MET A 135 15.79 5.18 3.33
CA MET A 135 16.54 4.80 2.15
C MET A 135 16.19 5.66 0.93
N ALA A 136 14.92 5.95 0.71
CA ALA A 136 14.47 6.81 -0.38
C ALA A 136 15.01 8.25 -0.22
N VAL A 137 14.93 8.82 0.99
CA VAL A 137 15.47 10.16 1.28
C VAL A 137 16.99 10.19 1.13
N ALA A 138 17.70 9.19 1.64
CA ALA A 138 19.14 9.07 1.48
C ALA A 138 19.56 9.05 0.00
N LYS A 139 18.94 8.19 -0.82
CA LYS A 139 19.22 8.11 -2.27
C LYS A 139 18.93 9.43 -2.98
N HIS A 140 17.85 10.12 -2.61
CA HIS A 140 17.52 11.43 -3.16
C HIS A 140 18.59 12.47 -2.85
N LEU A 141 18.99 12.58 -1.58
CA LEU A 141 20.02 13.53 -1.13
C LEU A 141 21.39 13.24 -1.74
N LEU A 142 21.79 11.96 -1.86
CA LEU A 142 23.04 11.57 -2.51
C LEU A 142 23.08 11.96 -3.99
N ARG A 143 21.93 11.96 -4.67
CA ARG A 143 21.81 12.32 -6.09
C ARG A 143 21.71 13.83 -6.32
N LYS A 144 21.01 14.54 -5.44
CA LYS A 144 20.60 15.94 -5.66
C LYS A 144 21.41 16.96 -4.88
N SER A 145 22.30 16.53 -3.98
CA SER A 145 23.07 17.45 -3.14
C SER A 145 24.53 17.00 -3.00
N ASN A 146 25.38 17.96 -2.64
CA ASN A 146 26.78 17.73 -2.25
C ASN A 146 26.97 17.74 -0.73
N LEU A 147 25.91 17.51 0.04
CA LEU A 147 25.97 17.50 1.50
C LEU A 147 27.01 16.47 1.99
N PRO A 148 27.76 16.76 3.07
CA PRO A 148 28.61 15.76 3.71
C PRO A 148 27.82 14.49 4.05
N LEU A 149 28.42 13.30 3.91
CA LEU A 149 27.72 12.03 4.14
C LEU A 149 27.09 11.94 5.53
N ILE A 150 27.76 12.50 6.54
CA ILE A 150 27.23 12.59 7.91
C ILE A 150 25.92 13.41 7.96
N ARG A 151 25.83 14.52 7.22
CA ARG A 151 24.60 15.33 7.12
C ARG A 151 23.51 14.57 6.38
N VAL A 152 23.85 13.85 5.31
CA VAL A 152 22.88 12.99 4.59
C VAL A 152 22.35 11.88 5.51
N ALA A 153 23.21 11.24 6.30
CA ALA A 153 22.83 10.19 7.23
C ALA A 153 21.82 10.69 8.27
N PHE A 154 22.05 11.87 8.86
CA PHE A 154 21.13 12.45 9.83
C PHE A 154 19.88 13.06 9.21
N ALA A 155 19.95 13.67 8.02
CA ALA A 155 18.79 14.20 7.29
C ALA A 155 17.87 13.09 6.76
N SER A 156 18.41 11.91 6.48
CA SER A 156 17.66 10.66 6.25
C SER A 156 17.41 9.87 7.55
N GLY A 157 17.94 10.41 8.68
CA GLY A 157 17.87 10.01 10.10
C GLY A 157 17.97 8.54 10.39
N PHE A 158 19.10 8.07 9.93
CA PHE A 158 19.93 7.17 10.68
C PHE A 158 20.45 7.87 11.94
N ALA A 159 20.56 7.13 13.04
CA ALA A 159 21.13 7.63 14.29
C ALA A 159 22.67 7.74 14.25
N SER A 160 23.32 7.14 13.24
CA SER A 160 24.76 7.22 13.07
C SER A 160 25.18 6.97 11.63
N LEU A 161 26.35 7.50 11.27
CA LEU A 161 26.98 7.29 9.96
C LEU A 161 27.29 5.80 9.71
N ARG A 162 27.72 5.06 10.75
CA ARG A 162 27.99 3.61 10.65
C ARG A 162 26.75 2.83 10.23
N ARG A 163 25.59 3.09 10.84
CA ARG A 163 24.32 2.42 10.49
C ARG A 163 23.83 2.80 9.10
N PHE A 164 24.02 4.06 8.71
CA PHE A 164 23.72 4.54 7.36
C PHE A 164 24.56 3.81 6.30
N ASN A 165 25.88 3.75 6.51
CA ASN A 165 26.80 3.06 5.58
C ASN A 165 26.44 1.58 5.44
N ALA A 166 26.21 0.88 6.56
CA ALA A 166 25.82 -0.52 6.56
C ALA A 166 24.51 -0.76 5.78
N ALA A 167 23.47 0.02 6.08
CA ALA A 167 22.16 -0.13 5.43
C ALA A 167 22.19 0.19 3.93
N LEU A 168 22.98 1.19 3.50
CA LEU A 168 23.14 1.51 2.08
C LEU A 168 23.94 0.44 1.34
N LYS A 169 25.03 -0.04 1.94
CA LYS A 169 25.84 -1.13 1.36
C LYS A 169 25.01 -2.40 1.17
N GLU A 170 24.22 -2.76 2.18
CA GLU A 170 23.28 -3.88 2.13
C GLU A 170 22.23 -3.69 1.03
N ALA A 171 21.65 -2.49 0.92
CA ALA A 171 20.54 -2.23 -0.02
C ALA A 171 20.97 -1.92 -1.47
N LEU A 172 22.22 -1.53 -1.70
CA LEU A 172 22.72 -1.07 -3.01
C LEU A 172 23.91 -1.87 -3.54
N GLY A 173 24.54 -2.72 -2.71
CA GLY A 173 25.76 -3.45 -3.06
C GLY A 173 27.02 -2.58 -3.15
N GLN A 174 26.92 -1.27 -2.89
CA GLN A 174 28.03 -0.30 -3.01
C GLN A 174 27.99 0.73 -1.88
N SER A 175 29.10 1.43 -1.66
CA SER A 175 29.18 2.46 -0.62
C SER A 175 28.39 3.73 -0.97
N PRO A 176 27.99 4.55 0.01
CA PRO A 176 27.28 5.81 -0.26
C PRO A 176 28.10 6.79 -1.13
N SER A 177 29.43 6.78 -0.97
CA SER A 177 30.36 7.58 -1.77
C SER A 177 30.38 7.13 -3.23
N GLU A 178 30.51 5.81 -3.47
CA GLU A 178 30.46 5.22 -4.81
C GLU A 178 29.14 5.54 -5.50
N PHE A 179 28.02 5.33 -4.79
CA PHE A 179 26.69 5.64 -5.32
C PHE A 179 26.54 7.11 -5.72
N ARG A 180 27.09 8.04 -4.93
CA ARG A 180 27.11 9.48 -5.27
C ARG A 180 27.95 9.74 -6.51
N ALA A 181 29.19 9.25 -6.54
CA ALA A 181 30.10 9.47 -7.66
C ALA A 181 29.50 8.93 -8.97
N GLN A 182 28.89 7.76 -8.93
CA GLN A 182 28.22 7.15 -10.09
C GLN A 182 26.96 7.92 -10.52
N SER A 183 26.22 8.48 -9.56
CA SER A 183 25.01 9.27 -9.85
C SER A 183 25.30 10.67 -10.41
N GLN A 184 26.46 11.23 -10.10
CA GLN A 184 26.87 12.58 -10.52
C GLN A 184 27.73 12.58 -11.80
N ARG A 185 28.21 11.41 -12.24
CA ARG A 185 28.89 11.29 -13.53
C ARG A 185 27.93 11.72 -14.66
N PRO A 186 28.36 12.62 -15.58
CA PRO A 186 27.59 12.90 -16.79
C PRO A 186 27.30 11.58 -17.49
N ARG A 187 26.01 11.29 -17.77
CA ARG A 187 25.69 10.15 -18.65
C ARG A 187 26.44 10.38 -19.96
N PRO A 188 27.21 9.40 -20.46
CA PRO A 188 27.82 9.54 -21.77
C PRO A 188 26.70 9.86 -22.76
N ARG A 189 26.82 11.00 -23.46
CA ARG A 189 25.97 11.31 -24.61
C ARG A 189 26.05 10.10 -25.51
N ALA A 190 24.92 9.43 -25.76
CA ALA A 190 24.84 8.38 -26.76
C ALA A 190 25.48 8.94 -28.03
N ALA A 191 26.61 8.35 -28.43
CA ALA A 191 27.35 8.79 -29.59
C ALA A 191 26.38 8.77 -30.77
N ALA A 192 26.10 9.95 -31.33
CA ALA A 192 25.40 10.06 -32.58
C ALA A 192 26.20 9.26 -33.61
N SER A 193 25.68 8.11 -34.00
CA SER A 193 26.20 7.30 -35.09
C SER A 193 26.12 8.14 -36.36
N GLY A 194 27.21 8.83 -36.67
CA GLY A 194 27.41 9.48 -37.95
C GLY A 194 27.40 8.40 -39.03
N GLN A 195 26.29 8.33 -39.79
CA GLN A 195 26.29 7.66 -41.08
C GLN A 195 27.14 8.51 -42.03
N HIS A 196 28.36 8.05 -42.25
CA HIS A 196 29.25 8.53 -43.29
C HIS A 196 29.80 7.32 -44.06
N SER A 197 29.09 6.94 -45.11
CA SER A 197 29.62 6.16 -46.23
C SER A 197 28.85 6.65 -47.46
N ARG A 198 29.33 7.73 -48.08
CA ARG A 198 30.22 7.71 -49.26
C ARG A 198 29.58 7.02 -50.46
N GLY A 199 29.26 7.81 -51.48
CA GLY A 199 29.06 7.36 -52.86
C GLY A 199 30.28 6.57 -53.35
N LYS A 200 30.21 5.80 -54.43
CA LYS A 200 29.82 6.07 -55.83
C LYS A 200 30.32 4.81 -56.61
N PRO A 201 30.10 4.56 -57.92
CA PRO A 201 29.27 5.21 -58.94
C PRO A 201 28.02 4.46 -59.36
#